data_AF-A0A8D6UI13-F1
#
_entry.id   AF-A0A8D6UI13-F1
#
_cell.length_a   1.000
_cell.length_b   1.000
_cell.length_c   1.000
_cell.angle_alpha   90.00
_cell.angle_beta   90.00
_cell.angle_gamma   90.00
#
_symmetry.space_group_name_H-M   'P 1'
#
loop_
_entity.id
_entity.type
_entity.pdbx_description
1 polymer ?
#
loop_
_entity_poly.entity_id
_entity_poly.type
_entity_poly.pdbx_seq_one_letter_code
_entity_poly.pdbx_strand_id
1 'polypeptide(L)'
;MGRVIGDGGCFYQVVDVAVLPEHQGRGLGKAIMGEIANYIEQEVPESAYVSPIADGQAYKLYQQFGFVLTAPASVGMAFRRNTSSASAEPNIL
;
A
#
# COMPACT_ATOMS: atom_id res chain seq x y z
N MET A 1 4.61 0.93 11.45
CA MET A 1 5.30 1.59 10.33
C MET A 1 4.29 1.91 9.25
N GLY A 2 4.40 3.10 8.65
CA GLY A 2 3.64 3.52 7.47
C GLY A 2 4.59 3.97 6.37
N ARG A 3 4.28 3.71 5.10
CA ARG A 3 5.09 4.18 3.97
C ARG A 3 4.22 4.65 2.80
N VAL A 4 4.55 5.84 2.30
CA VAL A 4 4.02 6.43 1.07
C VAL A 4 5.18 6.58 0.10
N ILE A 5 4.95 6.20 -1.16
CA ILE A 5 5.86 6.47 -2.28
C ILE A 5 5.13 7.32 -3.31
N GLY A 6 5.86 8.05 -4.13
CA GLY A 6 5.28 8.79 -5.25
C GLY A 6 6.33 9.36 -6.19
N ASP A 7 5.85 9.88 -7.31
CA ASP A 7 6.67 10.53 -8.34
C ASP A 7 6.89 12.03 -8.09
N GLY A 8 6.32 12.58 -7.01
CA GLY A 8 6.35 14.01 -6.71
C GLY A 8 5.31 14.83 -7.48
N GLY A 9 4.39 14.19 -8.20
CA GLY A 9 3.40 14.85 -9.04
C GLY A 9 2.08 14.10 -9.08
N CYS A 10 1.92 13.22 -10.06
CA CYS A 10 0.61 12.67 -10.40
C CYS A 10 0.22 11.44 -9.60
N PHE A 11 1.18 10.65 -9.11
CA PHE A 11 0.88 9.32 -8.56
C PHE A 11 1.60 9.05 -7.27
N TYR A 12 0.82 8.65 -6.27
CA TYR A 12 1.30 8.22 -4.97
C TYR A 12 0.65 6.90 -4.56
N GLN A 13 1.38 6.12 -3.77
CA GLN A 13 0.89 4.86 -3.26
C GLN A 13 1.24 4.69 -1.79
N VAL A 14 0.22 4.36 -1.00
CA VAL A 14 0.41 3.87 0.37
C VAL A 14 0.77 2.39 0.24
N VAL A 15 2.05 2.08 0.41
CA VAL A 15 2.60 0.73 0.13
C VAL A 15 2.70 -0.15 1.35
N ASP A 16 2.86 0.42 2.56
CA ASP A 16 2.95 -0.36 3.79
C ASP A 16 2.20 0.30 4.92
N VAL A 17 1.36 -0.47 5.60
CA VAL A 17 0.80 -0.14 6.91
C VAL A 17 0.88 -1.39 7.77
N ALA A 18 1.82 -1.38 8.71
CA ALA A 18 2.14 -2.56 9.51
C ALA A 18 2.23 -2.22 11.00
N VAL A 19 1.65 -3.11 11.82
CA VAL A 19 1.76 -3.13 13.28
C VAL A 19 2.15 -4.54 13.68
N LEU A 20 3.24 -4.66 14.46
CA LEU A 20 3.69 -5.96 14.99
C LEU A 20 2.53 -6.66 15.73
N PRO A 21 2.40 -7.99 15.61
CA PRO A 21 1.30 -8.73 16.23
C PRO A 21 1.09 -8.41 17.72
N GLU A 22 2.17 -8.32 18.52
CA GLU A 22 2.09 -7.99 19.95
C GLU A 22 1.58 -6.57 20.27
N HIS A 23 1.42 -5.72 19.24
CA HIS A 23 0.97 -4.34 19.38
C HIS A 23 -0.37 -4.07 18.68
N GLN A 24 -0.99 -5.10 18.08
CA GLN A 24 -2.30 -4.98 17.45
C GLN A 24 -3.42 -4.81 18.48
N GLY A 25 -4.59 -4.34 18.02
CA GLY A 25 -5.75 -4.06 18.90
C GLY A 25 -5.63 -2.77 19.73
N ARG A 26 -4.50 -2.05 19.63
CA ARG A 26 -4.21 -0.82 20.41
C ARG A 26 -4.44 0.48 19.65
N GLY A 27 -5.12 0.44 18.50
CA GLY A 27 -5.36 1.62 17.66
C GLY A 27 -4.15 2.13 16.86
N LEU A 28 -2.99 1.47 16.93
CA LEU A 28 -1.77 1.93 16.25
C LEU A 28 -1.89 1.99 14.72
N GLY A 29 -2.67 1.10 14.11
CA GLY A 29 -2.93 1.16 12.67
C GLY A 29 -3.67 2.44 12.27
N LYS A 30 -4.61 2.88 13.12
CA LYS A 30 -5.33 4.15 12.94
C LYS A 30 -4.40 5.34 13.17
N ALA A 31 -3.52 5.29 14.17
CA ALA A 31 -2.53 6.34 14.38
C ALA A 31 -1.60 6.49 13.18
N ILE A 32 -1.07 5.38 12.64
CA ILE A 32 -0.21 5.38 11.45
C ILE A 32 -0.95 5.98 10.24
N MET A 33 -2.19 5.55 10.00
CA MET A 33 -2.98 6.10 8.89
C MET A 33 -3.35 7.57 9.09
N GLY A 34 -3.49 8.04 10.32
CA GLY A 34 -3.67 9.46 10.62
C GLY A 34 -2.47 10.28 10.17
N GLU A 35 -1.26 9.84 10.50
CA GLU A 35 -0.04 10.52 10.02
C GLU A 35 0.10 10.48 8.49
N ILE A 36 -0.25 9.35 7.86
CA ILE A 36 -0.25 9.23 6.39
C ILE A 36 -1.28 10.18 5.76
N ALA A 37 -2.49 10.26 6.30
CA ALA A 37 -3.53 11.15 5.80
C ALA A 37 -3.11 12.61 5.92
N ASN A 38 -2.55 13.00 7.08
CA ASN A 38 -2.01 14.35 7.29
C ASN A 38 -0.92 14.69 6.27
N TYR A 39 0.01 13.76 6.00
CA TYR A 39 1.04 13.94 4.98
C TYR A 39 0.44 14.13 3.58
N ILE A 40 -0.57 13.31 3.21
CA ILE A 40 -1.24 13.44 1.91
C ILE A 40 -1.89 14.82 1.77
N GLU A 41 -2.62 15.28 2.79
CA GLU A 41 -3.28 16.58 2.75
C GLU A 41 -2.31 17.77 2.69
N GLN A 42 -1.11 17.64 3.27
CA GLN A 42 -0.15 18.74 3.37
C GLN A 42 0.83 18.79 2.18
N GLU A 43 1.28 17.64 1.69
CA GLU A 43 2.44 17.55 0.81
C GLU A 43 2.10 17.02 -0.59
N VAL A 44 0.97 16.33 -0.75
CA VAL A 44 0.59 15.73 -2.04
C VAL A 44 -0.30 16.71 -2.81
N PRO A 45 -0.01 16.97 -4.11
CA PRO A 45 -0.85 17.84 -4.92
C PRO A 45 -2.31 17.37 -4.95
N GLU A 46 -3.27 18.30 -4.87
CA GLU A 46 -4.71 17.97 -4.86
C GLU A 46 -5.16 17.15 -6.09
N SER A 47 -4.48 17.32 -7.23
CA SER A 47 -4.75 16.60 -8.46
C SER A 47 -4.14 15.19 -8.50
N ALA A 48 -3.32 14.83 -7.52
CA ALA A 48 -2.60 13.57 -7.53
C ALA A 48 -3.52 12.39 -7.18
N TYR A 49 -3.25 11.25 -7.81
CA TYR A 49 -3.95 10.01 -7.54
C TYR A 49 -3.21 9.21 -6.46
N VAL A 50 -3.83 9.07 -5.29
CA VAL A 50 -3.29 8.31 -4.16
C VAL A 50 -4.04 6.99 -4.01
N SER A 51 -3.33 5.86 -4.11
CA SER A 51 -3.96 4.53 -4.03
C SER A 51 -3.25 3.59 -3.06
N PRO A 52 -3.95 2.78 -2.27
CA PRO A 52 -3.39 1.59 -1.63
C PRO A 52 -3.81 0.31 -2.36
N ILE A 53 -3.02 -0.76 -2.23
CA ILE A 53 -3.49 -2.13 -2.46
C ILE A 53 -3.79 -2.75 -1.10
N ALA A 54 -5.06 -3.08 -0.88
CA ALA A 54 -5.54 -3.53 0.42
C ALA A 54 -5.81 -5.04 0.41
N ASP A 55 -5.02 -5.81 1.16
CA ASP A 55 -5.24 -7.23 1.33
C ASP A 55 -6.35 -7.50 2.37
N GLY A 56 -7.21 -8.47 2.07
CA GLY A 56 -8.26 -8.94 2.99
C GLY A 56 -9.19 -7.82 3.45
N GLN A 57 -9.19 -7.53 4.75
CA GLN A 57 -10.05 -6.49 5.36
C GLN A 57 -9.32 -5.16 5.61
N ALA A 58 -8.07 -5.00 5.16
CA ALA A 58 -7.31 -3.76 5.38
C ALA A 58 -8.00 -2.51 4.80
N TYR A 59 -8.80 -2.67 3.73
CA TYR A 59 -9.54 -1.56 3.12
C TYR A 59 -10.48 -0.85 4.11
N LYS A 60 -11.01 -1.55 5.13
CA LYS A 60 -11.88 -0.96 6.15
C LYS A 60 -11.16 0.08 7.02
N LEU A 61 -9.85 -0.05 7.19
CA LEU A 61 -9.05 0.97 7.86
C LEU A 61 -8.95 2.21 6.94
N TYR A 62 -8.59 2.02 5.67
CA TYR A 62 -8.44 3.13 4.71
C TYR A 62 -9.74 3.90 4.51
N GLN A 63 -10.89 3.23 4.49
CA GLN A 63 -12.21 3.87 4.38
C GLN A 63 -12.50 4.88 5.51
N GLN A 64 -11.92 4.70 6.69
CA GLN A 64 -12.06 5.67 7.79
C GLN A 64 -11.33 6.99 7.51
N PHE A 65 -10.46 7.02 6.49
CA PHE A 65 -9.66 8.17 6.07
C PHE A 65 -10.03 8.64 4.65
N GLY A 66 -11.26 8.37 4.20
CA GLY A 66 -11.78 8.89 2.93
C GLY A 66 -11.40 8.11 1.68
N PHE A 67 -10.60 7.04 1.79
CA PHE A 67 -10.35 6.16 0.65
C PHE A 67 -11.62 5.40 0.26
N VAL A 68 -11.87 5.29 -1.04
CA VAL A 68 -13.01 4.57 -1.59
C VAL A 68 -12.56 3.37 -2.41
N LEU A 69 -13.40 2.32 -2.44
CA LEU A 69 -13.18 1.23 -3.38
C LEU A 69 -13.42 1.75 -4.80
N THR A 70 -12.47 1.49 -5.69
CA THR A 70 -12.59 1.89 -7.10
C THR A 70 -13.33 0.84 -7.92
N ALA A 71 -13.40 -0.41 -7.45
CA ALA A 71 -14.14 -1.47 -8.09
C ALA A 71 -15.67 -1.27 -7.90
N PRO A 72 -16.50 -1.63 -8.90
CA PRO A 72 -16.13 -2.33 -10.14
C PRO A 72 -15.63 -1.42 -11.27
N ALA A 73 -15.73 -0.10 -11.13
CA ALA A 73 -15.37 0.85 -12.20
C ALA A 73 -13.89 0.82 -12.58
N SER A 74 -13.00 0.55 -11.62
CA SER A 74 -11.58 0.36 -11.85
C SER A 74 -11.03 -0.76 -10.98
N VAL A 75 -10.29 -1.67 -11.58
CA VAL A 75 -9.74 -2.87 -10.94
C VAL A 75 -8.21 -2.77 -10.94
N GLY A 76 -7.60 -2.96 -9.77
CA GLY A 76 -6.15 -3.01 -9.64
C GLY A 76 -5.55 -4.24 -10.32
N MET A 77 -4.39 -4.08 -10.96
CA MET A 77 -3.67 -5.17 -11.62
C MET A 77 -2.19 -5.10 -11.25
N ALA A 78 -1.54 -6.26 -11.16
CA ALA A 78 -0.12 -6.36 -10.87
C ALA A 78 0.59 -7.15 -11.97
N PHE A 79 1.72 -6.63 -12.46
CA PHE A 79 2.59 -7.35 -13.37
C PHE A 79 3.76 -7.96 -12.58
N ARG A 80 3.75 -9.28 -12.42
CA ARG A 80 4.91 -9.99 -11.86
C ARG A 80 5.88 -10.31 -12.98
N ARG A 81 7.13 -9.86 -12.84
CA ARG A 81 8.18 -10.18 -13.82
C ARG A 81 8.46 -11.68 -13.76
N ASN A 82 8.54 -12.33 -14.91
CA ASN A 82 9.08 -13.68 -15.01
C ASN A 82 10.57 -13.63 -14.69
N THR A 83 10.93 -13.94 -13.44
CA THR A 83 12.30 -14.26 -13.09
C THR A 83 12.54 -15.72 -13.46
N SER A 84 13.03 -15.98 -14.67
CA SER A 84 13.58 -17.29 -15.00
C SER A 84 14.77 -17.54 -14.08
N SER A 85 14.60 -18.30 -13.00
CA SER A 85 15.73 -18.85 -12.26
C SER A 85 16.42 -19.86 -13.17
N ALA A 86 17.65 -19.56 -13.57
CA ALA A 86 18.53 -20.55 -14.18
C ALA A 86 18.59 -21.77 -13.26
N SER A 87 18.08 -22.90 -13.74
CA SER A 87 18.34 -24.22 -13.18
C SER A 87 19.82 -24.55 -13.43
N ALA A 88 20.69 -24.20 -12.49
CA ALA A 88 21.98 -24.86 -12.35
C ALA A 88 21.78 -26.06 -11.42
N GLU A 89 21.36 -27.18 -11.97
CA GLU A 89 21.56 -28.48 -11.34
C GLU A 89 23.09 -28.71 -11.25
N PRO A 90 23.66 -28.96 -10.07
CA PRO A 90 25.04 -29.41 -9.99
C PRO A 90 25.10 -30.85 -10.49
N ASN A 91 25.74 -31.04 -11.64
CA ASN A 91 26.16 -32.35 -12.13
C ASN A 91 27.18 -32.93 -11.13
N ILE A 92 26.76 -33.87 -10.29
CA ILE A 92 27.65 -34.75 -9.54
C ILE A 92 27.13 -36.18 -9.76
N LEU A 93 28.01 -37.01 -10.31
CA LEU A 93 27.92 -38.45 -10.48
C LEU A 93 27.51 -39.18 -9.20
#